data_AF-A0AA43RKH9-F1
#
_entry.id   AF-A0AA43RKH9-F1
#
_cell.length_a   1.000
_cell.length_b   1.000
_cell.length_c   1.000
_cell.angle_alpha   90.00
_cell.angle_beta   90.00
_cell.angle_gamma   90.00
#
_symmetry.space_group_name_H-M   'P 1'
#
loop_
_entity.id
_entity.type
_entity.pdbx_description
1 polymer ?
#
loop_
_entity_poly.entity_id
_entity_poly.type
_entity_poly.pdbx_seq_one_letter_code
_entity_poly.pdbx_strand_id
1 'polypeptide(L)' 'GLCARVCPMGSINPENVKEFIGICIKCGACIKKCPMQAKYYEDAGYLYHQHELEEGYTRRAEPAIFTR' A
#
# COMPACT_ATOMS: atom_id res chain seq x y z
N GLY A 1 5.27 5.76 15.85
CA GLY A 1 5.35 6.80 14.78
C GLY A 1 4.05 6.92 13.96
N LEU A 2 3.92 7.92 13.08
CA LEU A 2 2.68 8.15 12.29
C LEU A 2 2.26 6.92 11.46
N CYS A 3 3.23 6.24 10.84
CA CYS A 3 3.01 5.00 10.07
C CYS A 3 2.26 3.91 10.86
N ALA A 4 2.58 3.72 12.14
CA ALA A 4 1.90 2.76 13.01
C ALA A 4 0.44 3.17 13.28
N ARG A 5 0.18 4.46 13.53
CA ARG A 5 -1.18 4.98 13.79
C ARG A 5 -2.11 4.88 12.58
N VAL A 6 -1.58 4.99 11.37
CA VAL A 6 -2.38 5.00 10.13
C VAL A 6 -2.51 3.63 9.48
N CYS A 7 -1.84 2.60 10.02
CA CYS A 7 -1.93 1.24 9.50
C CYS A 7 -3.31 0.66 9.89
N PRO A 8 -4.21 0.38 8.92
CA PRO A 8 -5.53 -0.16 9.25
C PRO A 8 -5.46 -1.58 9.84
N MET A 9 -4.36 -2.29 9.61
CA MET A 9 -4.14 -3.65 10.11
C MET A 9 -3.41 -3.68 11.47
N GLY A 10 -3.06 -2.51 12.03
CA GLY A 10 -2.26 -2.44 13.28
C GLY A 10 -0.91 -3.16 13.19
N SER A 11 -0.39 -3.40 11.99
CA SER A 11 0.70 -4.36 11.76
C SER A 11 2.10 -3.79 11.90
N ILE A 12 2.27 -2.52 12.27
CA ILE A 12 3.57 -1.87 12.47
C ILE A 12 3.78 -1.67 13.96
N ASN A 13 4.94 -2.10 14.48
CA ASN A 13 5.27 -1.94 15.89
C ASN A 13 5.37 -0.43 16.26
N PRO A 14 4.59 0.07 17.23
CA PRO A 14 4.63 1.48 17.62
C PRO A 14 5.95 1.89 18.30
N GLU A 15 6.62 0.96 18.98
CA GLU A 15 7.90 1.15 19.67
C GLU A 15 9.09 1.08 18.71
N ASN A 16 9.02 0.20 17.69
CA ASN A 16 10.01 0.11 16.62
C ASN A 16 9.34 0.05 15.24
N VAL A 17 9.12 1.20 14.61
CA VAL A 17 8.39 1.30 13.34
C VAL A 17 9.08 0.63 12.13
N LYS A 18 10.30 0.11 12.29
CA LYS A 18 10.96 -0.73 11.27
C LYS A 18 10.33 -2.12 11.20
N GLU A 19 9.80 -2.62 12.31
CA GLU A 19 9.25 -3.97 12.42
C GLU A 19 7.77 -4.03 12.04
N PHE A 20 7.42 -5.12 11.36
CA PHE A 20 6.04 -5.54 11.16
C PHE A 20 5.73 -6.69 12.13
N ILE A 21 4.64 -6.54 12.89
CA ILE A 21 4.17 -7.50 13.91
C ILE A 21 2.87 -8.21 13.50
N GLY A 22 2.41 -7.97 12.27
CA GLY A 22 1.17 -8.53 11.73
C GLY A 22 1.14 -8.47 10.21
N ILE A 23 -0.03 -8.77 9.63
CA ILE A 23 -0.22 -8.91 8.19
C ILE A 23 -0.33 -7.54 7.50
N CYS A 24 0.57 -7.30 6.54
CA CYS A 24 0.49 -6.14 5.64
C CYS A 24 -0.37 -6.46 4.41
N ILE A 25 -1.53 -5.81 4.27
CA ILE A 25 -2.41 -5.90 3.07
C ILE A 25 -1.97 -4.98 1.91
N LYS A 26 -0.76 -4.41 2.00
CA LYS A 26 -0.20 -3.49 1.00
C LYS A 26 -1.12 -2.29 0.61
N CYS A 27 -1.83 -1.72 1.58
CA CYS A 27 -2.74 -0.57 1.35
C CYS A 27 -2.05 0.79 1.06
N GLY A 28 -0.74 0.89 1.25
CA GLY A 28 0.05 2.12 1.01
C GLY A 28 -0.16 3.28 2.01
N ALA A 29 -1.01 3.16 3.04
CA ALA A 29 -1.29 4.26 3.97
C ALA A 29 -0.05 4.76 4.73
N CYS A 30 0.79 3.84 5.22
CA CYS A 30 2.02 4.17 5.94
C CYS A 30 3.09 4.79 5.02
N ILE A 31 3.08 4.47 3.73
CA ILE A 31 3.98 5.03 2.71
C ILE A 31 3.53 6.46 2.37
N LYS A 32 2.28 6.63 1.94
CA LYS A 32 1.72 7.91 1.47
C LYS A 32 1.74 9.01 2.54
N LYS A 33 1.53 8.64 3.82
CA LYS A 33 1.47 9.61 4.92
C LYS A 33 2.83 9.86 5.59
N CYS A 34 3.89 9.13 5.22
CA CYS A 34 5.20 9.33 5.85
C CYS A 34 5.85 10.61 5.31
N PRO A 35 6.09 11.64 6.15
CA PRO A 35 6.72 12.88 5.69
C PRO A 35 8.18 12.67 5.24
N MET A 36 8.82 11.60 5.72
CA MET A 36 10.19 11.24 5.38
C MET A 36 10.28 10.23 4.22
N GLN A 37 9.14 9.77 3.69
CA GLN A 37 9.10 8.72 2.64
C GLN A 37 9.92 7.47 2.99
N ALA A 38 9.97 7.11 4.28
CA ALA A 38 10.90 6.10 4.80
C ALA A 38 10.47 4.63 4.56
N LYS A 39 9.32 4.39 3.95
CA LYS A 39 8.82 3.05 3.60
C LYS A 39 8.43 3.03 2.13
N TYR A 40 8.72 1.92 1.45
CA TYR A 40 8.42 1.67 0.05
C TYR A 40 8.21 0.16 -0.15
N TYR A 41 7.68 -0.24 -1.31
CA TYR A 41 7.59 -1.65 -1.69
C TYR A 41 8.84 -2.05 -2.47
N GLU A 42 9.48 -3.13 -2.07
CA GLU A 42 10.66 -3.72 -2.74
C GLU A 42 10.45 -5.17 -3.15
N ASP A 43 9.33 -5.77 -2.72
CA ASP A 43 8.94 -7.13 -3.07
C ASP A 43 8.71 -7.26 -4.57
N ALA A 44 9.52 -8.09 -5.23
CA ALA A 44 9.51 -8.24 -6.69
C ALA A 44 8.13 -8.67 -7.24
N GLY A 45 7.41 -9.52 -6.50
CA GLY A 45 6.06 -9.94 -6.89
C GLY A 45 5.08 -8.77 -6.89
N TYR A 46 5.12 -7.92 -5.86
CA TYR A 46 4.33 -6.69 -5.84
C TYR A 46 4.68 -5.74 -6.98
N LEU A 47 5.98 -5.50 -7.21
CA LEU A 47 6.43 -4.57 -8.25
C LEU A 47 6.04 -5.05 -9.66
N TYR A 48 6.17 -6.36 -9.92
CA TYR A 48 5.70 -6.96 -11.17
C TYR A 48 4.20 -6.71 -11.39
N HIS A 49 3.35 -7.04 -10.40
CA HIS A 49 1.91 -6.85 -10.53
C HIS A 49 1.50 -5.38 -10.63
N GLN A 50 2.23 -4.47 -9.96
CA GLN A 50 2.02 -3.04 -10.12
C GLN A 50 2.27 -2.62 -11.57
N HIS A 51 3.44 -2.96 -12.13
CA HIS A 51 3.79 -2.59 -13.52
C HIS A 51 2.83 -3.22 -14.53
N GLU A 52 2.47 -4.50 -14.36
CA GLU A 52 1.50 -5.19 -15.21
C GLU A 52 0.16 -4.44 -15.29
N LEU A 53 -0.34 -3.95 -14.14
CA LEU A 53 -1.58 -3.17 -14.09
C LEU A 53 -1.42 -1.78 -14.73
N GLU A 54 -0.30 -1.10 -14.48
CA GLU A 54 -0.02 0.23 -15.03
C GLU A 54 0.14 0.20 -16.56
N GLU A 55 0.77 -0.85 -17.10
CA GLU A 55 0.94 -1.08 -18.54
C GLU A 55 -0.36 -1.56 -19.21
N GLY A 56 -1.10 -2.45 -18.54
CA GLY A 56 -2.34 -3.03 -19.08
C GLY A 56 -3.55 -2.09 -19.05
N TYR A 57 -3.60 -1.16 -18.09
CA TYR A 57 -4.76 -0.29 -17.83
C TYR A 57 -4.42 1.21 -17.91
N THR A 58 -3.83 1.62 -19.02
CA THR A 58 -3.39 3.02 -19.24
C THR A 58 -4.54 4.02 -19.39
N ARG A 59 -5.73 3.59 -19.82
CA ARG A 59 -6.89 4.47 -20.00
C ARG A 59 -7.76 4.54 -18.74
N ARG A 60 -8.27 5.73 -18.42
CA ARG A 60 -9.37 5.88 -17.46
C ARG A 60 -10.64 5.24 -18.03
N ALA A 61 -11.31 4.41 -17.24
CA ALA A 61 -12.66 3.95 -17.54
C ALA A 61 -13.69 4.90 -16.91
N GLU A 62 -14.78 5.17 -17.64
CA GLU A 62 -15.91 5.89 -17.05
C GLU A 62 -16.70 4.96 -16.12
N PRO A 63 -17.28 5.48 -15.03
CA PRO A 63 -18.10 4.67 -14.12
C PRO A 63 -19.30 4.05 -14.85
N ALA A 64 -19.57 2.77 -14.58
CA ALA A 64 -20.73 2.05 -15.10
C ALA A 64 -21.54 1.43 -13.96
N ILE A 65 -22.87 1.47 -14.09
CA ILE A 65 -23.80 0.80 -13.16
C ILE A 65 -24.04 -0.61 -13.71
N PHE A 66 -23.70 -1.63 -12.92
CA PHE A 66 -23.99 -3.02 -13.24
C PHE A 66 -25.18 -3.48 -12.41
N THR A 67 -26.35 -3.58 -13.04
CA THR A 67 -27.52 -4.23 -12.44
C THR A 67 -27.42 -5.74 -12.62
N ARG A 68 -28.06 -6.47 -11.70
CA ARG A 68 -28.06 -7.94 -11.69
C ARG A 68 -28.85 -8.54 -12.84
#